data_AF-A0A4S8PCJ0-F1
#
_entry.id   AF-A0A4S8PCJ0-F1
#
_cell.length_a   1.000
_cell.length_b   1.000
_cell.length_c   1.000
_cell.angle_alpha   90.00
_cell.angle_beta   90.00
_cell.angle_gamma   90.00
#
_symmetry.space_group_name_H-M   'P 1'
#
loop_
_entity.id
_entity.type
_entity.pdbx_description
1 polymer ?
#
loop_
_entity_poly.entity_id
_entity_poly.type
_entity_poly.pdbx_seq_one_letter_code
_entity_poly.pdbx_strand_id
1 'polypeptide(L)'
;MSDNVTENPTPAEPAAPEPQPEPEAPKAEETDWKAMARKWEKLAKENSNAAKERDELRQKSMTEQEKAVAKAKAEGASEATKAANARLAAAELKAEAAVKGVNLAELGDLIDVSKLLDENGDVDDKAVKAAVGKLAKLAPKPGPSGGDFGGAPQQQPASLDAQIRAAESKGDWDLARQLKTQKMLNH
;
A
#
# COMPACT_ATOMS: atom_id res chain seq x y z
N MET A 1 -27.84 -95.62 36.47
CA MET A 1 -26.58 -95.55 37.24
C MET A 1 -25.56 -94.86 36.35
N SER A 2 -25.01 -93.68 36.64
CA SER A 2 -24.81 -93.05 37.94
C SER A 2 -24.93 -91.53 37.80
N ASP A 3 -25.62 -90.93 38.76
CA ASP A 3 -25.52 -89.53 39.15
C ASP A 3 -24.07 -89.15 39.43
N ASN A 4 -23.64 -87.96 38.98
CA ASN A 4 -22.48 -87.32 39.60
C ASN A 4 -22.92 -86.03 40.28
N VAL A 5 -22.57 -86.02 41.56
CA VAL A 5 -22.92 -85.07 42.60
C VAL A 5 -22.18 -83.75 42.40
N THR A 6 -22.88 -82.71 42.80
CA THR A 6 -22.45 -81.33 43.04
C THR A 6 -21.08 -81.21 43.72
N GLU A 7 -20.24 -80.31 43.24
CA GLU A 7 -19.30 -79.59 44.10
C GLU A 7 -19.10 -78.17 43.58
N ASN A 8 -19.47 -77.21 44.42
CA ASN A 8 -19.33 -75.78 44.19
C ASN A 8 -18.15 -75.35 45.08
N PRO A 9 -17.04 -74.81 44.56
CA PRO A 9 -15.98 -74.30 45.42
C PRO A 9 -16.20 -72.82 45.77
N THR A 10 -16.06 -72.58 47.07
CA THR A 10 -15.99 -71.32 47.83
C THR A 10 -15.25 -70.16 47.13
N PRO A 11 -15.71 -68.89 47.28
CA PRO A 11 -15.00 -67.72 46.74
C PRO A 11 -13.64 -67.47 47.41
N ALA A 12 -12.60 -67.31 46.60
CA ALA A 12 -11.28 -66.89 47.06
C ALA A 12 -11.21 -65.36 47.28
N GLU A 13 -10.64 -64.96 48.40
CA GLU A 13 -10.36 -63.59 48.83
C GLU A 13 -9.37 -62.89 47.86
N PRO A 14 -9.55 -61.59 47.51
CA PRO A 14 -8.70 -60.94 46.53
C PRO A 14 -7.32 -60.57 47.12
N ALA A 15 -6.26 -61.08 46.50
CA ALA A 15 -4.89 -60.67 46.78
C ALA A 15 -4.64 -59.21 46.35
N ALA A 16 -3.96 -58.44 47.21
CA ALA A 16 -3.53 -57.07 46.94
C ALA A 16 -2.54 -57.01 45.75
N PRO A 17 -2.62 -55.99 44.86
CA PRO A 17 -1.77 -55.93 43.69
C PRO A 17 -0.33 -55.52 44.05
N GLU A 18 0.64 -56.30 43.60
CA GLU A 18 2.07 -55.97 43.65
C GLU A 18 2.42 -54.81 42.70
N PRO A 19 3.42 -53.96 43.02
CA PRO A 19 3.79 -52.81 42.21
C PRO A 19 4.38 -53.23 40.86
N GLN A 20 3.79 -52.75 39.76
CA GLN A 20 4.31 -52.96 38.41
C GLN A 20 5.59 -52.14 38.16
N PRO A 21 6.55 -52.66 37.39
CA PRO A 21 7.76 -51.92 37.03
C PRO A 21 7.42 -50.75 36.09
N GLU A 22 7.99 -49.58 36.37
CA GLU A 22 7.84 -48.35 35.60
C GLU A 22 8.43 -48.54 34.19
N PRO A 23 7.72 -48.19 33.11
CA PRO A 23 8.21 -48.42 31.75
C PRO A 23 9.41 -47.51 31.46
N GLU A 24 10.52 -48.09 31.00
CA GLU A 24 11.71 -47.36 30.56
C GLU A 24 11.36 -46.38 29.43
N ALA A 25 11.78 -45.11 29.58
CA ALA A 25 11.57 -44.07 28.59
C ALA A 25 12.24 -44.45 27.25
N PRO A 26 11.56 -44.28 26.09
CA PRO A 26 12.15 -44.62 24.81
C PRO A 26 13.36 -43.72 24.53
N LYS A 27 14.50 -44.34 24.20
CA LYS A 27 15.70 -43.64 23.74
C LYS A 27 15.35 -42.83 22.50
N ALA A 28 15.54 -41.51 22.56
CA ALA A 28 15.37 -40.64 21.40
C ALA A 28 16.36 -41.05 20.31
N GLU A 29 15.85 -41.57 19.20
CA GLU A 29 16.66 -41.79 18.00
C GLU A 29 17.19 -40.43 17.53
N GLU A 30 18.51 -40.26 17.51
CA GLU A 30 19.16 -39.07 16.98
C GLU A 30 18.86 -38.96 15.48
N THR A 31 17.79 -38.26 15.16
CA THR A 31 17.34 -38.08 13.78
C THR A 31 18.45 -37.43 12.95
N ASP A 32 18.96 -38.15 11.94
CA ASP A 32 19.98 -37.64 11.02
C ASP A 32 19.37 -36.51 10.17
N TRP A 33 19.54 -35.29 10.66
CA TRP A 33 19.01 -34.07 10.06
C TRP A 33 19.55 -33.84 8.64
N LYS A 34 20.73 -34.36 8.31
CA LYS A 34 21.30 -34.26 6.96
C LYS A 34 20.59 -35.19 6.00
N ALA A 35 20.27 -36.41 6.44
CA ALA A 35 19.46 -37.34 5.65
C ALA A 35 18.05 -36.79 5.40
N MET A 36 17.44 -36.18 6.41
CA MET A 36 16.15 -35.50 6.25
C MET A 36 16.24 -34.31 5.29
N ALA A 37 17.26 -33.46 5.41
CA ALA A 37 17.45 -32.32 4.50
C ALA A 37 17.54 -32.75 3.03
N ARG A 38 18.31 -33.80 2.73
CA ARG A 38 18.41 -34.36 1.36
C ARG A 38 17.09 -34.93 0.87
N LYS A 39 16.30 -35.55 1.76
CA LYS A 39 14.96 -36.04 1.44
C LYS A 39 14.02 -34.89 1.09
N TRP A 40 14.04 -33.81 1.86
CA TRP A 40 13.23 -32.61 1.58
C TRP A 40 13.66 -31.92 0.28
N GLU A 41 14.95 -31.84 -0.01
CA GLU A 41 15.46 -31.31 -1.27
C GLU A 41 14.98 -32.15 -2.47
N LYS A 42 15.07 -33.48 -2.37
CA LYS A 42 14.57 -34.40 -3.40
C LYS A 42 13.05 -34.26 -3.60
N LEU A 43 12.29 -34.24 -2.50
CA LEU A 43 10.84 -34.05 -2.54
C LEU A 43 10.45 -32.68 -3.10
N ALA A 44 11.20 -31.62 -2.79
CA ALA A 44 10.97 -30.29 -3.34
C ALA A 44 11.22 -30.27 -4.85
N LYS A 45 12.26 -30.96 -5.32
CA LYS A 45 12.56 -31.08 -6.75
C LYS A 45 11.52 -31.90 -7.49
N GLU A 46 11.08 -33.02 -6.92
CA GLU A 46 10.00 -33.85 -7.46
C GLU A 46 8.68 -33.10 -7.49
N ASN A 47 8.31 -32.37 -6.43
CA ASN A 47 7.13 -31.52 -6.40
C ASN A 47 7.21 -30.36 -7.39
N SER A 48 8.38 -29.75 -7.57
CA SER A 48 8.58 -28.69 -8.56
C SER A 48 8.39 -29.23 -9.99
N ASN A 49 8.91 -30.41 -10.28
CA ASN A 49 8.72 -31.06 -11.58
C ASN A 49 7.26 -31.46 -11.79
N ALA A 50 6.62 -32.05 -10.79
CA ALA A 50 5.20 -32.39 -10.85
C ALA A 50 4.32 -31.15 -11.02
N ALA A 51 4.65 -30.02 -10.38
CA ALA A 51 3.95 -28.75 -10.57
C ALA A 51 4.09 -28.22 -12.00
N LYS A 52 5.30 -28.27 -12.57
CA LYS A 52 5.55 -27.90 -13.98
C LYS A 52 4.79 -28.78 -14.94
N GLU A 53 4.82 -30.10 -14.75
CA GLU A 53 4.05 -31.04 -15.58
C GLU A 53 2.54 -30.80 -15.45
N ARG A 54 2.05 -30.50 -14.23
CA ARG A 54 0.64 -30.12 -14.02
C ARG A 54 0.28 -28.82 -14.70
N ASP A 55 1.15 -27.84 -14.68
CA ASP A 55 0.95 -26.55 -15.32
C ASP A 55 1.04 -26.66 -16.84
N GLU A 56 1.94 -27.49 -17.38
CA GLU A 56 2.00 -27.83 -18.80
C GLU A 56 0.75 -28.59 -19.25
N LEU A 57 0.29 -29.57 -18.47
CA LEU A 57 -0.95 -30.30 -18.75
C LEU A 57 -2.17 -29.37 -18.65
N ARG A 58 -2.19 -28.46 -17.69
CA ARG A 58 -3.22 -27.42 -17.59
C ARG A 58 -3.17 -26.47 -18.77
N GLN A 59 -1.99 -26.02 -19.21
CA GLN A 59 -1.85 -25.16 -20.39
C GLN A 59 -2.27 -25.87 -21.70
N LYS A 60 -2.01 -27.18 -21.81
CA LYS A 60 -2.44 -28.02 -22.93
C LYS A 60 -3.94 -28.35 -22.88
N SER A 61 -4.52 -28.45 -21.67
CA SER A 61 -5.93 -28.77 -21.45
C SER A 61 -6.83 -27.54 -21.31
N MET A 62 -6.26 -26.34 -21.16
CA MET A 62 -6.92 -25.05 -21.31
C MET A 62 -7.33 -24.88 -22.78
N THR A 63 -8.46 -25.49 -23.13
CA THR A 63 -9.17 -25.26 -24.38
C THR A 63 -9.65 -23.80 -24.39
N GLU A 64 -9.77 -23.24 -25.59
CA GLU A 64 -9.79 -21.80 -25.94
C GLU A 64 -10.64 -20.87 -25.04
N GLN A 65 -11.66 -21.40 -24.38
CA GLN A 65 -12.53 -20.70 -23.42
C GLN A 65 -11.81 -20.27 -22.13
N GLU A 66 -10.91 -21.07 -21.56
CA GLU A 66 -10.18 -20.69 -20.35
C GLU A 66 -9.10 -19.63 -20.64
N LYS A 67 -8.48 -19.68 -21.83
CA LYS A 67 -7.62 -18.60 -22.33
C LYS A 67 -8.40 -17.30 -22.54
N ALA A 68 -9.62 -17.38 -23.06
CA ALA A 68 -10.49 -16.21 -23.22
C ALA A 68 -10.88 -15.60 -21.86
N VAL A 69 -11.19 -16.42 -20.85
CA VAL A 69 -11.52 -15.93 -19.50
C VAL A 69 -10.29 -15.37 -18.78
N ALA A 70 -9.12 -16.00 -18.91
CA ALA A 70 -7.87 -15.49 -18.35
C ALA A 70 -7.46 -14.16 -19.00
N LYS A 71 -7.60 -14.05 -20.32
CA LYS A 71 -7.38 -12.81 -21.06
C LYS A 71 -8.38 -11.72 -20.65
N ALA A 72 -9.66 -12.04 -20.55
CA ALA A 72 -10.68 -11.09 -20.09
C ALA A 72 -10.45 -10.63 -18.63
N LYS A 73 -9.96 -11.51 -17.74
CA LYS A 73 -9.57 -11.12 -16.38
C LYS A 73 -8.33 -10.22 -16.35
N ALA A 74 -7.32 -10.52 -17.17
CA ALA A 74 -6.12 -9.70 -17.27
C ALA A 74 -6.43 -8.32 -17.86
N GLU A 75 -7.29 -8.27 -18.89
CA GLU A 75 -7.76 -7.02 -19.50
C GLU A 75 -8.61 -6.20 -18.51
N GLY A 76 -9.53 -6.83 -17.78
CA GLY A 76 -10.34 -6.14 -16.77
C GLY A 76 -9.52 -5.63 -15.57
N ALA A 77 -8.51 -6.38 -15.14
CA ALA A 77 -7.58 -5.92 -14.10
C ALA A 77 -6.73 -4.73 -14.61
N SER A 78 -6.26 -4.78 -15.86
CA SER A 78 -5.51 -3.70 -16.50
C SER A 78 -6.36 -2.43 -16.68
N GLU A 79 -7.64 -2.54 -17.04
CA GLU A 79 -8.53 -1.36 -17.14
C GLU A 79 -8.79 -0.71 -15.78
N ALA A 80 -9.01 -1.50 -14.73
CA ALA A 80 -9.22 -0.98 -13.39
C ALA A 80 -7.98 -0.27 -12.83
N THR A 81 -6.77 -0.80 -13.10
CA THR A 81 -5.52 -0.17 -12.68
C THR A 81 -5.20 1.07 -13.52
N LYS A 82 -5.49 1.09 -14.82
CA LYS A 82 -5.29 2.27 -15.68
C LYS A 82 -6.00 3.52 -15.16
N ALA A 83 -7.23 3.40 -14.69
CA ALA A 83 -7.96 4.55 -14.12
C ALA A 83 -7.33 5.06 -12.81
N ALA A 84 -6.83 4.16 -11.97
CA ALA A 84 -6.12 4.52 -10.74
C ALA A 84 -4.73 5.11 -11.05
N ASN A 85 -4.00 4.52 -11.99
CA ASN A 85 -2.68 4.95 -12.40
C ASN A 85 -2.72 6.29 -13.13
N ALA A 86 -3.76 6.57 -13.92
CA ALA A 86 -3.97 7.91 -14.49
C ALA A 86 -4.15 8.97 -13.39
N ARG A 87 -4.88 8.64 -12.31
CA ARG A 87 -5.03 9.56 -11.16
C ARG A 87 -3.71 9.74 -10.40
N LEU A 88 -2.92 8.67 -10.26
CA LEU A 88 -1.58 8.72 -9.67
C LEU A 88 -0.63 9.57 -10.51
N ALA A 89 -0.57 9.35 -11.82
CA ALA A 89 0.24 10.15 -12.74
C ALA A 89 -0.13 11.64 -12.68
N ALA A 90 -1.42 11.96 -12.63
CA ALA A 90 -1.87 13.35 -12.47
C ALA A 90 -1.46 13.95 -11.10
N ALA A 91 -1.44 13.15 -10.03
CA ALA A 91 -0.99 13.59 -8.71
C ALA A 91 0.52 13.82 -8.66
N GLU A 92 1.31 12.91 -9.23
CA GLU A 92 2.77 13.02 -9.30
C GLU A 92 3.20 14.21 -10.18
N LEU A 93 2.53 14.41 -11.31
CA LEU A 93 2.74 15.59 -12.15
C LEU A 93 2.49 16.89 -11.37
N LYS A 94 1.39 16.97 -10.60
CA LYS A 94 1.10 18.12 -9.74
C LYS A 94 2.16 18.32 -8.66
N ALA A 95 2.64 17.25 -8.04
CA ALA A 95 3.70 17.31 -7.04
C ALA A 95 5.03 17.83 -7.64
N GLU A 96 5.48 17.25 -8.74
CA GLU A 96 6.74 17.63 -9.42
C GLU A 96 6.67 19.07 -9.97
N ALA A 97 5.50 19.49 -10.49
CA ALA A 97 5.31 20.86 -10.95
C ALA A 97 5.29 21.86 -9.80
N ALA A 98 4.68 21.52 -8.65
CA ALA A 98 4.73 22.36 -7.46
C ALA A 98 6.18 22.53 -6.97
N VAL A 99 6.99 21.47 -6.97
CA VAL A 99 8.43 21.53 -6.63
C VAL A 99 9.19 22.48 -7.57
N LYS A 100 8.83 22.53 -8.86
CA LYS A 100 9.45 23.42 -9.85
C LYS A 100 8.80 24.81 -9.94
N GLY A 101 7.83 25.11 -9.08
CA GLY A 101 7.10 26.38 -9.09
C GLY A 101 6.27 26.61 -10.36
N VAL A 102 5.91 25.54 -11.07
CA VAL A 102 5.10 25.60 -12.29
C VAL A 102 3.64 25.48 -11.90
N ASN A 103 2.85 26.52 -12.20
CA ASN A 103 1.40 26.47 -11.97
C ASN A 103 0.72 25.63 -13.06
N LEU A 104 0.34 24.41 -12.70
CA LEU A 104 -0.43 23.53 -13.59
C LEU A 104 -1.91 23.92 -13.70
N ALA A 105 -2.44 24.85 -12.90
CA ALA A 105 -3.86 25.19 -12.97
C ALA A 105 -4.28 25.71 -14.36
N GLU A 106 -3.37 26.36 -15.10
CA GLU A 106 -3.65 26.86 -16.45
C GLU A 106 -3.26 25.88 -17.57
N LEU A 107 -2.52 24.82 -17.23
CA LEU A 107 -1.96 23.87 -18.21
C LEU A 107 -2.44 22.42 -17.98
N GLY A 108 -3.09 22.15 -16.86
CA GLY A 108 -3.55 20.84 -16.44
C GLY A 108 -4.59 20.25 -17.38
N ASP A 109 -5.40 21.10 -18.02
CA ASP A 109 -6.39 20.68 -19.02
C ASP A 109 -5.74 20.30 -20.38
N LEU A 110 -4.50 20.74 -20.62
CA LEU A 110 -3.74 20.46 -21.84
C LEU A 110 -2.83 19.23 -21.72
N ILE A 111 -2.70 18.65 -20.52
CA ILE A 111 -1.78 17.54 -20.27
C ILE A 111 -2.52 16.23 -20.46
N ASP A 112 -2.18 15.57 -21.56
CA ASP A 112 -2.61 14.21 -21.86
C ASP A 112 -1.91 13.22 -20.92
N VAL A 113 -2.65 12.81 -19.88
CA VAL A 113 -2.20 11.88 -18.84
C VAL A 113 -1.79 10.52 -19.43
N SER A 114 -2.32 10.13 -20.59
CA SER A 114 -1.94 8.86 -21.23
C SER A 114 -0.47 8.82 -21.66
N LYS A 115 0.14 9.97 -21.95
CA LYS A 115 1.56 10.09 -22.32
C LYS A 115 2.50 10.06 -21.12
N LEU A 116 1.93 10.08 -19.91
CA LEU A 116 2.66 9.98 -18.65
C LEU A 116 2.64 8.55 -18.10
N LEU A 117 1.96 7.63 -18.80
CA LEU A 117 1.91 6.22 -18.47
C LEU A 117 2.81 5.44 -19.43
N ASP A 118 3.40 4.36 -18.94
CA ASP A 118 4.18 3.42 -19.73
C ASP A 118 3.27 2.43 -20.50
N GLU A 119 3.88 1.50 -21.24
CA GLU A 119 3.17 0.47 -22.01
C GLU A 119 2.30 -0.46 -21.13
N ASN A 120 2.60 -0.54 -19.83
CA ASN A 120 1.87 -1.34 -18.84
C ASN A 120 0.73 -0.54 -18.19
N GLY A 121 0.69 0.77 -18.41
CA GLY A 121 -0.26 1.69 -17.79
C GLY A 121 0.17 2.14 -16.40
N ASP A 122 1.43 1.96 -16.01
CA ASP A 122 2.04 2.49 -14.79
C ASP A 122 2.65 3.88 -15.03
N VAL A 123 2.95 4.63 -13.98
CA VAL A 123 3.44 6.00 -14.14
C VAL A 123 4.91 6.02 -14.61
N ASP A 124 5.17 6.72 -15.71
CA ASP A 124 6.52 6.95 -16.21
C ASP A 124 7.10 8.25 -15.64
N ASP A 125 7.88 8.10 -14.55
CA ASP A 125 8.64 9.17 -13.91
C ASP A 125 9.47 10.02 -14.88
N LYS A 126 10.02 9.41 -15.94
CA LYS A 126 10.85 10.13 -16.92
C LYS A 126 9.98 11.00 -17.81
N ALA A 127 8.84 10.48 -18.27
CA ALA A 127 7.87 11.24 -19.04
C ALA A 127 7.29 12.40 -18.22
N VAL A 128 6.98 12.17 -16.94
CA VAL A 128 6.52 13.22 -15.99
C VAL A 128 7.57 14.32 -15.87
N LYS A 129 8.83 13.98 -15.57
CA LYS A 129 9.91 14.98 -15.44
C LYS A 129 10.16 15.75 -16.73
N ALA A 130 10.09 15.07 -17.88
CA ALA A 130 10.25 15.70 -19.19
C ALA A 130 9.08 16.65 -19.51
N ALA A 131 7.85 16.26 -19.20
CA ALA A 131 6.66 17.09 -19.36
C ALA A 131 6.76 18.35 -18.50
N VAL A 132 7.05 18.22 -17.21
CA VAL A 132 7.25 19.37 -16.31
C VAL A 132 8.42 20.23 -16.78
N GLY A 133 9.51 19.64 -17.28
CA GLY A 133 10.66 20.38 -17.79
C GLY A 133 10.35 21.20 -19.06
N LYS A 134 9.52 20.68 -19.97
CA LYS A 134 9.02 21.44 -21.13
C LYS A 134 8.06 22.53 -20.68
N LEU A 135 7.18 22.21 -19.73
CA LEU A 135 6.21 23.14 -19.20
C LEU A 135 6.88 24.31 -18.47
N ALA A 136 7.93 24.06 -17.69
CA ALA A 136 8.72 25.10 -17.03
C ALA A 136 9.42 26.06 -18.02
N LYS A 137 9.68 25.63 -19.26
CA LYS A 137 10.25 26.47 -20.31
C LYS A 137 9.21 27.32 -21.04
N LEU A 138 7.98 26.80 -21.16
CA LEU A 138 6.84 27.45 -21.82
C LEU A 138 6.04 28.35 -20.88
N ALA A 139 6.01 28.00 -19.60
CA ALA A 139 5.39 28.80 -18.58
C ALA A 139 6.06 30.18 -18.56
N PRO A 140 5.28 31.27 -18.48
CA PRO A 140 5.86 32.58 -18.28
C PRO A 140 6.75 32.49 -17.04
N LYS A 141 8.02 32.92 -17.18
CA LYS A 141 8.91 33.08 -16.03
C LYS A 141 8.10 33.83 -14.98
N PRO A 142 7.96 33.31 -13.74
CA PRO A 142 7.38 34.13 -12.69
C PRO A 142 8.24 35.40 -12.66
N GLY A 143 7.67 36.52 -13.09
CA GLY A 143 8.25 37.83 -12.85
C GLY A 143 8.54 37.91 -11.35
N PRO A 144 9.53 38.72 -10.92
CA PRO A 144 10.00 38.75 -9.54
C PRO A 144 8.80 38.75 -8.60
N SER A 145 8.53 37.58 -8.02
CA SER A 145 7.39 37.40 -7.15
C SER A 145 7.77 38.14 -5.89
N GLY A 146 7.25 39.37 -5.75
CA GLY A 146 7.16 40.06 -4.48
C GLY A 146 6.16 39.40 -3.52
N GLY A 147 5.93 38.08 -3.66
CA GLY A 147 5.15 37.26 -2.78
C GLY A 147 6.08 36.53 -1.83
N ASP A 148 6.32 37.19 -0.70
CA ASP A 148 6.73 36.61 0.57
C ASP A 148 6.11 35.22 0.76
N PHE A 149 6.90 34.16 0.57
CA PHE A 149 6.56 32.78 0.98
C PHE A 149 6.79 32.61 2.49
N GLY A 150 6.34 33.59 3.27
CA GLY A 150 6.04 33.46 4.69
C GLY A 150 4.59 32.99 4.80
N GLY A 151 4.37 31.84 5.45
CA GLY A 151 3.07 31.21 5.59
C GLY A 151 1.96 32.20 5.92
N ALA A 152 0.80 31.97 5.32
CA ALA A 152 -0.42 32.70 5.64
C ALA A 152 -0.53 32.86 7.17
N PRO A 153 -0.54 34.09 7.73
CA PRO A 153 -1.19 34.23 9.00
C PRO A 153 -2.64 33.87 8.68
N GLN A 154 -3.20 32.97 9.49
CA GLN A 154 -4.65 32.91 9.67
C GLN A 154 -5.20 34.33 9.61
N GLN A 155 -6.39 34.51 9.04
CA GLN A 155 -7.23 35.68 9.29
C GLN A 155 -7.32 35.93 10.80
N GLN A 156 -6.30 36.60 11.35
CA GLN A 156 -6.42 37.43 12.52
C GLN A 156 -7.07 38.71 11.99
N PRO A 157 -8.04 39.27 12.71
CA PRO A 157 -8.64 40.54 12.32
C PRO A 157 -7.47 41.50 12.07
N ALA A 158 -7.43 42.09 10.87
CA ALA A 158 -6.32 42.93 10.41
C ALA A 158 -5.83 43.78 11.59
N SER A 159 -4.55 43.66 11.97
CA SER A 159 -4.02 44.43 13.09
C SER A 159 -4.33 45.91 12.88
N LEU A 160 -4.45 46.69 13.95
CA LEU A 160 -4.73 48.14 13.88
C LEU A 160 -3.82 48.82 12.83
N ASP A 161 -2.56 48.38 12.72
CA ASP A 161 -1.61 48.85 11.71
C ASP A 161 -1.96 48.48 10.26
N ALA A 162 -2.45 47.26 10.03
CA ALA A 162 -2.92 46.86 8.72
C ALA A 162 -4.18 47.64 8.31
N GLN A 163 -5.08 47.94 9.27
CA GLN A 163 -6.26 48.75 9.01
C GLN A 163 -5.92 50.22 8.72
N ILE A 164 -4.95 50.80 9.46
CA ILE A 164 -4.44 52.16 9.20
C ILE A 164 -3.87 52.25 7.79
N ARG A 165 -2.99 51.29 7.40
CA ARG A 165 -2.39 51.29 6.05
C ARG A 165 -3.43 51.13 4.95
N ALA A 166 -4.46 50.31 5.18
CA ALA A 166 -5.56 50.12 4.22
C ALA A 166 -6.47 51.36 4.10
N ALA A 167 -6.68 52.11 5.18
CA ALA A 167 -7.42 53.37 5.15
C ALA A 167 -6.62 54.47 4.42
N GLU A 168 -5.30 54.55 4.68
CA GLU A 168 -4.42 55.49 3.99
C GLU A 168 -4.32 55.21 2.48
N SER A 169 -4.23 53.94 2.08
CA SER A 169 -4.18 53.57 0.65
C SER A 169 -5.50 53.82 -0.10
N LYS A 170 -6.62 53.84 0.62
CA LYS A 170 -7.95 54.21 0.08
C LYS A 170 -8.23 55.71 0.11
N GLY A 171 -7.40 56.50 0.77
CA GLY A 171 -7.60 57.94 0.95
C GLY A 171 -8.60 58.30 2.06
N ASP A 172 -8.99 57.34 2.90
CA ASP A 172 -9.90 57.52 4.03
C ASP A 172 -9.15 58.05 5.27
N TRP A 173 -8.73 59.31 5.21
CA TRP A 173 -7.89 59.93 6.24
C TRP A 173 -8.58 60.06 7.61
N ASP A 174 -9.90 60.19 7.65
CA ASP A 174 -10.66 60.27 8.89
C ASP A 174 -10.64 58.93 9.65
N LEU A 175 -10.84 57.82 8.92
CA LEU A 175 -10.75 56.47 9.46
C LEU A 175 -9.31 56.16 9.91
N ALA A 176 -8.31 56.54 9.11
CA ALA A 176 -6.90 56.36 9.48
C ALA A 176 -6.53 57.10 10.78
N ARG A 177 -7.06 58.31 10.98
CA ARG A 177 -6.83 59.12 12.19
C ARG A 177 -7.48 58.48 13.41
N GLN A 178 -8.72 58.02 13.28
CA GLN A 178 -9.44 57.32 14.36
C GLN A 178 -8.71 56.05 14.79
N LEU A 179 -8.26 55.23 13.83
CA LEU A 179 -7.51 54.01 14.11
C LEU A 179 -6.14 54.29 14.74
N LYS A 180 -5.44 55.36 14.32
CA LYS A 180 -4.20 55.81 14.97
C LYS A 180 -4.42 56.26 16.41
N THR A 181 -5.51 56.97 16.70
CA THR A 181 -5.87 57.35 18.08
C THR A 181 -6.18 56.11 18.93
N GLN A 182 -6.91 55.15 18.37
CA GLN A 182 -7.21 53.87 19.04
C GLN A 182 -5.93 53.07 19.33
N LYS A 183 -4.96 53.10 18.41
CA LYS A 183 -3.64 52.48 18.64
C LYS A 183 -2.89 53.14 19.81
N MET A 184 -2.95 54.46 19.94
CA MET A 184 -2.28 55.19 21.03
C MET A 184 -2.92 54.97 22.40
N LEU A 185 -4.21 54.64 22.45
CA LEU A 185 -4.95 54.36 23.69
C LEU A 185 -4.78 52.93 24.20
N ASN A 186 -4.36 52.00 23.32
CA ASN A 186 -4.19 50.57 23.63
C ASN A 186 -2.73 50.17 23.94
N HIS A 187 -1.84 51.15 24.18
CA HIS A 187 -0.43 50.95 24.55
C HIS A 187 -0.15 51.31 25.99
#